data_AF-A1UF73-F1
#
_entry.id   AF-A1UF73-F1
#
_cell.length_a   1.000
_cell.length_b   1.000
_cell.length_c   1.000
_cell.angle_alpha   90.00
_cell.angle_beta   90.00
_cell.angle_gamma   90.00
#
_symmetry.space_group_name_H-M   'P 1'
#
loop_
_entity.id
_entity.type
_entity.pdbx_description
1 polymer ?
#
loop_
_entity_poly.entity_id
_entity_poly.type
_entity_poly.pdbx_seq_one_letter_code
_entity_poly.pdbx_strand_id
1 'polypeptide(L)'
;MMSLESKPGADASLGELMSQLSAQTSRLVRDELRLAQKEFQESAKHAGIGAGLLSVAGLFAVLGLATVIAAAVAALSLVLPVWAAALIVALVLFVIAGIAALVSKKQADEVTPAAPRTVETVKADIQEVKDRAS
;
A
#
# COMPACT_ATOMS: atom_id res chain seq x y z
N MET A 1 -60.95 -46.87 -2.41
CA MET A 1 -60.97 -45.51 -1.83
C MET A 1 -59.57 -45.17 -1.41
N MET A 2 -58.84 -44.42 -2.24
CA MET A 2 -57.47 -43.98 -1.98
C MET A 2 -57.51 -42.45 -2.04
N SER A 3 -57.75 -41.84 -0.88
CA SER A 3 -57.83 -40.39 -0.75
C SER A 3 -56.41 -39.83 -0.92
N LEU A 4 -56.23 -39.03 -1.97
CA LEU A 4 -55.05 -38.21 -2.16
C LEU A 4 -55.06 -37.13 -1.08
N GLU A 5 -54.24 -37.29 -0.06
CA GLU A 5 -53.94 -36.23 0.89
C GLU A 5 -53.01 -35.22 0.21
N SER A 6 -53.60 -34.30 -0.53
CA SER A 6 -52.93 -33.12 -1.05
C SER A 6 -52.58 -32.20 0.11
N LYS A 7 -51.35 -32.32 0.62
CA LYS A 7 -50.75 -31.36 1.56
C LYS A 7 -50.62 -30.01 0.84
N PRO A 8 -51.38 -28.96 1.21
CA PRO A 8 -51.28 -27.67 0.55
C PRO A 8 -49.96 -27.02 1.00
N GLY A 9 -48.94 -27.11 0.15
CA GLY A 9 -47.70 -26.35 0.24
C GLY A 9 -47.77 -25.12 -0.64
N ALA A 10 -48.65 -24.18 -0.31
CA ALA A 10 -48.80 -22.85 -0.91
C ALA A 10 -49.61 -22.07 0.14
N ASP A 11 -49.10 -21.07 0.86
CA ASP A 11 -48.36 -19.90 0.41
C ASP A 11 -47.43 -19.43 1.53
N ALA A 12 -46.13 -19.26 1.25
CA ALA A 12 -45.30 -18.47 2.15
C ALA A 12 -45.90 -17.05 2.19
N SER A 13 -46.27 -16.57 3.38
CA SER A 13 -46.82 -15.22 3.51
C SER A 13 -45.80 -14.19 3.00
N LEU A 14 -46.27 -13.06 2.45
CA LEU A 14 -45.40 -11.97 1.99
C LEU A 14 -44.40 -11.51 3.06
N GLY A 15 -44.78 -11.62 4.34
CA GLY A 15 -43.92 -11.35 5.49
C GLY A 15 -42.80 -12.38 5.67
N GLU A 16 -43.06 -13.66 5.39
CA GLU A 16 -42.06 -14.74 5.42
C GLU A 16 -40.97 -14.52 4.35
N LEU A 17 -41.38 -14.13 3.14
CA LEU A 17 -40.46 -13.86 2.03
C LEU A 17 -39.58 -12.62 2.29
N MET A 18 -40.14 -11.55 2.85
CA MET A 18 -39.35 -10.37 3.25
C MET A 18 -38.40 -10.67 4.41
N SER A 19 -38.83 -11.47 5.39
CA SER A 19 -37.95 -11.95 6.46
C SER A 19 -36.78 -12.78 5.89
N GLN A 20 -37.06 -13.69 4.96
CA GLN A 20 -36.03 -14.50 4.31
C GLN A 20 -35.08 -13.69 3.43
N LEU A 21 -35.58 -12.70 2.69
CA LEU A 21 -34.74 -11.83 1.86
C LEU A 21 -33.83 -10.95 2.74
N SER A 22 -34.38 -10.34 3.79
CA SER A 22 -33.61 -9.57 4.78
C SER A 22 -32.53 -10.41 5.45
N ALA A 23 -32.88 -11.65 5.85
CA ALA A 23 -31.92 -12.59 6.42
C ALA A 23 -30.83 -12.99 5.41
N GLN A 24 -31.15 -13.15 4.13
CA GLN A 24 -30.18 -13.44 3.07
C GLN A 24 -29.25 -12.27 2.79
N THR A 25 -29.78 -11.05 2.68
CA THR A 25 -28.98 -9.83 2.49
C THR A 25 -28.05 -9.62 3.69
N SER A 26 -28.53 -9.83 4.92
CA SER A 26 -27.71 -9.74 6.14
C SER A 26 -26.57 -10.78 6.15
N ARG A 27 -26.84 -12.00 5.67
CA ARG A 27 -25.81 -13.04 5.51
C ARG A 27 -24.78 -12.64 4.46
N LEU A 28 -25.21 -12.18 3.29
CA LEU A 28 -24.31 -11.77 2.20
C LEU A 28 -23.38 -10.64 2.62
N VAL A 29 -23.92 -9.59 3.28
CA VAL A 29 -23.10 -8.48 3.80
C VAL A 29 -22.08 -8.98 4.82
N ARG A 30 -22.47 -9.91 5.71
CA ARG A 30 -21.53 -10.51 6.67
C ARG A 30 -20.42 -11.28 5.97
N ASP A 31 -20.74 -11.98 4.88
CA ASP A 31 -19.78 -12.79 4.15
C ASP A 31 -18.83 -11.95 3.29
N GLU A 32 -19.31 -10.87 2.65
CA GLU A 32 -18.41 -9.88 2.01
C GLU A 32 -17.47 -9.23 3.02
N LEU A 33 -17.97 -8.86 4.21
CA LEU A 33 -17.12 -8.31 5.25
C LEU A 33 -16.04 -9.31 5.71
N ARG A 34 -16.39 -10.61 5.83
CA ARG A 34 -15.42 -11.67 6.16
C ARG A 34 -14.40 -11.85 5.04
N LEU A 35 -14.82 -11.79 3.78
CA LEU A 35 -13.93 -11.91 2.64
C LEU A 35 -12.98 -10.72 2.55
N ALA A 36 -13.49 -9.49 2.63
CA ALA A 36 -12.69 -8.26 2.69
C ALA A 36 -11.72 -8.27 3.86
N GLN A 37 -12.15 -8.76 5.04
CA GLN A 37 -11.27 -8.92 6.20
C GLN A 37 -10.15 -9.92 5.92
N LYS A 38 -10.43 -11.03 5.23
CA LYS A 38 -9.42 -12.02 4.84
C LYS A 38 -8.42 -11.44 3.85
N GLU A 39 -8.89 -10.79 2.79
CA GLU A 39 -8.03 -10.15 1.79
C GLU A 39 -7.18 -9.03 2.40
N PHE A 40 -7.76 -8.25 3.31
CA PHE A 40 -7.02 -7.24 4.08
C PHE A 40 -5.95 -7.88 4.96
N GLN A 41 -6.24 -8.97 5.66
CA GLN A 41 -5.24 -9.70 6.46
C GLN A 41 -4.11 -10.26 5.59
N GLU A 42 -4.43 -10.83 4.44
CA GLU A 42 -3.43 -11.33 3.49
C GLU A 42 -2.56 -10.19 2.96
N SER A 43 -3.18 -9.08 2.56
CA SER A 43 -2.48 -7.87 2.10
C SER A 43 -1.59 -7.29 3.20
N ALA A 44 -2.11 -7.16 4.42
CA ALA A 44 -1.38 -6.67 5.58
C ALA A 44 -0.21 -7.59 5.96
N LYS A 45 -0.37 -8.91 5.86
CA LYS A 45 0.70 -9.87 6.09
C LYS A 45 1.81 -9.72 5.06
N HIS A 46 1.48 -9.66 3.77
CA HIS A 46 2.48 -9.48 2.72
C HIS A 46 3.19 -8.13 2.83
N ALA A 47 2.44 -7.05 3.08
CA ALA A 47 3.00 -5.73 3.33
C ALA A 47 3.90 -5.72 4.59
N GLY A 48 3.48 -6.40 5.66
CA GLY A 48 4.24 -6.50 6.91
C GLY A 48 5.55 -7.29 6.76
N ILE A 49 5.52 -8.42 6.05
CA ILE A 49 6.73 -9.19 5.74
C ILE A 49 7.67 -8.37 4.85
N GLY A 50 7.14 -7.72 3.82
CA GLY A 50 7.91 -6.84 2.94
C GLY A 50 8.56 -5.69 3.69
N ALA A 51 7.80 -4.97 4.52
CA ALA A 51 8.30 -3.90 5.37
C ALA A 51 9.34 -4.40 6.38
N GLY A 52 9.13 -5.58 6.97
CA GLY A 52 10.07 -6.20 7.90
C GLY A 52 11.40 -6.54 7.24
N LEU A 53 11.36 -7.21 6.08
CA LEU A 53 12.57 -7.56 5.33
C LEU A 53 13.32 -6.33 4.82
N LEU A 54 12.61 -5.33 4.29
CA LEU A 54 13.23 -4.06 3.88
C LEU A 54 13.86 -3.32 5.05
N SER A 55 13.25 -3.37 6.24
CA SER A 55 13.83 -2.76 7.44
C SER A 55 15.14 -3.44 7.84
N VAL A 56 15.18 -4.77 7.84
CA VAL A 56 16.41 -5.53 8.15
C VAL A 56 17.48 -5.27 7.10
N ALA A 57 17.13 -5.36 5.80
CA ALA A 57 18.06 -5.08 4.72
C ALA A 57 18.61 -3.65 4.79
N GLY A 58 17.74 -2.66 5.09
CA GLY A 58 18.13 -1.27 5.29
C GLY A 58 19.10 -1.10 6.46
N LEU A 59 18.84 -1.75 7.60
CA LEU A 59 19.74 -1.73 8.75
C LEU A 59 21.12 -2.29 8.40
N PHE A 60 21.17 -3.46 7.75
CA PHE A 60 22.44 -4.06 7.33
C PHE A 60 23.16 -3.21 6.28
N ALA A 61 22.44 -2.54 5.38
CA ALA A 61 23.03 -1.60 4.43
C ALA A 61 23.69 -0.40 5.15
N VAL A 62 23.02 0.17 6.16
CA VAL A 62 23.58 1.26 6.99
C VAL A 62 24.82 0.80 7.75
N LEU A 63 24.77 -0.37 8.40
CA LEU A 63 25.91 -0.91 9.13
C LEU A 63 27.09 -1.22 8.20
N GLY A 64 26.83 -1.86 7.07
CA GLY A 64 27.85 -2.16 6.06
C GLY A 64 28.50 -0.89 5.52
N LEU A 65 27.70 0.15 5.20
CA LEU A 65 28.22 1.45 4.78
C LEU A 65 29.08 2.10 5.87
N ALA A 66 28.65 2.08 7.12
CA ALA A 66 29.44 2.60 8.24
C ALA A 66 30.78 1.85 8.39
N THR A 67 30.81 0.53 8.23
CA THR A 67 32.04 -0.27 8.23
C THR A 67 32.97 0.09 7.07
N VAL A 68 32.43 0.29 5.85
CA VAL A 68 33.22 0.71 4.69
C VAL A 68 33.81 2.11 4.89
N ILE A 69 33.03 3.05 5.45
CA ILE A 69 33.51 4.38 5.79
C ILE A 69 34.65 4.30 6.81
N ALA A 70 34.47 3.52 7.88
CA ALA A 70 35.51 3.32 8.89
C ALA A 70 36.79 2.71 8.29
N ALA A 71 36.65 1.71 7.40
CA ALA A 71 37.77 1.10 6.70
C ALA A 71 38.51 2.10 5.79
N ALA A 72 37.78 2.96 5.06
CA ALA A 72 38.37 4.00 4.23
C ALA A 72 39.15 5.03 5.07
N VAL A 73 38.59 5.47 6.20
CA VAL A 73 39.27 6.37 7.14
C VAL A 73 40.53 5.69 7.71
N ALA A 74 40.43 4.43 8.13
CA ALA A 74 41.56 3.67 8.65
C ALA A 74 42.68 3.52 7.61
N ALA A 75 42.33 3.19 6.36
CA ALA A 75 43.29 3.06 5.26
C ALA A 75 44.01 4.39 4.96
N LEU A 76 43.29 5.50 4.89
CA LEU A 76 43.89 6.83 4.69
C LEU A 76 44.71 7.29 5.90
N SER A 77 44.35 6.86 7.11
CA SER A 77 45.09 7.19 8.32
C SER A 77 46.49 6.57 8.38
N LEU A 78 46.81 5.61 7.49
CA LEU A 78 48.15 5.06 7.35
C LEU A 78 49.16 6.08 6.83
N VAL A 79 48.70 7.12 6.12
CA VAL A 79 49.55 8.13 5.46
C VAL A 79 49.21 9.57 5.86
N LEU A 80 48.10 9.79 6.57
CA LEU A 80 47.61 11.10 7.00
C LEU A 80 47.12 11.04 8.46
N PRO A 81 47.07 12.16 9.20
CA PRO A 81 46.43 12.15 10.51
C PRO A 81 44.93 11.82 10.40
N VAL A 82 44.41 11.12 11.40
CA VAL A 82 43.02 10.58 11.39
C VAL A 82 41.95 11.64 11.12
N TRP A 83 42.15 12.86 11.60
CA TRP A 83 41.19 13.96 11.39
C TRP A 83 41.12 14.38 9.91
N ALA A 84 42.25 14.41 9.20
CA ALA A 84 42.30 14.77 7.78
C ALA A 84 41.71 13.65 6.92
N ALA A 85 42.01 12.39 7.24
CA ALA A 85 41.40 11.23 6.60
C ALA A 85 39.87 11.24 6.73
N ALA A 86 39.35 11.49 7.94
CA ALA A 86 37.91 11.59 8.18
C ALA A 86 37.24 12.72 7.38
N LEU A 87 37.88 13.90 7.29
CA LEU A 87 37.34 15.02 6.50
C LEU A 87 37.31 14.74 5.01
N ILE A 88 38.33 14.07 4.46
CA ILE A 88 38.36 13.69 3.05
C ILE A 88 37.23 12.71 2.73
N VAL A 89 37.06 11.67 3.54
CA VAL A 89 35.98 10.69 3.35
C VAL A 89 34.61 11.36 3.49
N ALA A 90 34.43 12.23 4.49
CA ALA A 90 33.19 12.99 4.67
C ALA A 90 32.87 13.86 3.46
N LEU A 91 33.86 14.57 2.90
CA LEU A 91 33.67 15.41 1.72
C LEU A 91 33.19 14.58 0.51
N VAL A 92 33.82 13.43 0.26
CA VAL A 92 33.42 12.52 -0.82
C VAL A 92 31.97 12.05 -0.63
N LEU A 93 31.60 11.66 0.58
CA LEU A 93 30.22 11.25 0.90
C LEU A 93 29.22 12.38 0.69
N PHE A 94 29.53 13.62 1.09
CA PHE A 94 28.66 14.77 0.87
C PHE A 94 28.48 15.09 -0.61
N VAL A 95 29.52 14.96 -1.43
CA VAL A 95 29.41 15.12 -2.89
C VAL A 95 28.47 14.06 -3.47
N ILE A 96 28.65 12.79 -3.09
CA ILE A 96 27.78 11.70 -3.55
C ILE A 96 26.33 11.93 -3.09
N ALA A 97 26.12 12.31 -1.83
CA ALA A 97 24.80 12.61 -1.28
C ALA A 97 24.14 13.80 -1.99
N GLY A 98 24.91 14.85 -2.29
CA GLY A 98 24.44 16.00 -3.05
C GLY A 98 23.99 15.62 -4.46
N ILE A 99 24.78 14.81 -5.18
CA ILE A 99 24.41 14.30 -6.51
C ILE A 99 23.15 13.44 -6.42
N ALA A 100 23.09 12.50 -5.48
CA ALA A 100 21.94 11.64 -5.27
C ALA A 100 20.67 12.47 -4.97
N ALA A 101 20.77 13.49 -4.10
CA ALA A 101 19.66 14.39 -3.81
C ALA A 101 19.17 15.16 -5.04
N LEU A 102 20.10 15.65 -5.87
CA LEU A 102 19.75 16.34 -7.12
C LEU A 102 19.06 15.39 -8.13
N VAL A 103 19.55 14.15 -8.25
CA VAL A 103 18.93 13.13 -9.11
C VAL A 103 17.56 12.73 -8.60
N SER A 104 17.40 12.50 -7.30
CA SER A 104 16.11 12.20 -6.67
C SER A 104 15.10 13.33 -6.89
N LYS A 105 15.53 14.59 -6.76
CA LYS A 105 14.67 15.74 -7.03
C LYS A 105 14.21 15.77 -8.48
N LYS A 106 15.13 15.57 -9.44
CA LYS A 106 14.78 15.53 -10.87
C LYS A 106 13.78 14.42 -11.20
N GLN A 107 13.98 13.22 -10.64
CA GLN A 107 13.04 12.12 -10.84
C GLN A 107 11.69 12.42 -10.18
N ALA A 108 11.67 13.01 -8.99
CA ALA A 108 10.44 13.44 -8.32
C ALA A 108 9.70 14.55 -9.09
N ASP A 109 10.43 15.43 -9.78
CA ASP A 109 9.87 16.47 -10.64
C ASP A 109 9.32 15.89 -11.97
N GLU A 110 9.87 14.77 -12.46
CA GLU A 110 9.45 14.08 -13.69
C GLU A 110 8.28 13.10 -13.48
N VAL A 111 8.05 12.58 -12.28
CA VAL A 111 6.80 11.90 -11.97
C VAL A 111 5.67 12.94 -11.97
N THR A 112 5.07 13.13 -13.15
CA THR A 112 3.72 13.66 -13.27
C THR A 112 2.88 12.94 -12.22
N PRO A 113 2.17 13.64 -11.31
CA PRO A 113 1.41 12.97 -10.27
C PRO A 113 0.56 11.90 -10.93
N ALA A 114 0.49 10.68 -10.39
CA ALA A 114 -0.27 9.58 -10.99
C ALA A 114 -1.81 9.80 -10.95
N ALA A 115 -2.26 11.06 -10.89
CA ALA A 115 -3.64 11.46 -10.78
C ALA A 115 -3.92 12.87 -11.34
N PRO A 116 -3.66 13.19 -12.63
CA PRO A 116 -4.44 14.21 -13.32
C PRO A 116 -5.69 13.57 -13.93
N ARG A 117 -5.58 12.32 -14.43
CA ARG A 117 -6.71 11.63 -15.08
C ARG A 117 -7.85 11.35 -14.10
N THR A 118 -7.58 10.84 -12.90
CA THR A 118 -8.66 10.45 -11.97
C THR A 118 -9.45 11.65 -11.43
N VAL A 119 -8.79 12.78 -11.17
CA VAL A 119 -9.46 14.01 -10.71
C VAL A 119 -10.14 14.77 -11.84
N GLU A 120 -9.62 14.71 -13.08
CA GLU A 120 -10.32 15.26 -14.25
C GLU A 120 -11.57 14.47 -14.60
N THR A 121 -11.51 13.12 -14.59
CA THR A 121 -12.68 12.28 -14.88
C THR A 121 -13.76 12.44 -13.81
N VAL A 122 -13.39 12.50 -12.52
CA VAL A 122 -14.36 12.75 -11.43
C VAL A 122 -14.99 14.15 -11.53
N LYS A 123 -14.23 15.17 -11.94
CA LYS A 123 -14.79 16.51 -12.17
C LYS A 123 -15.73 16.55 -13.37
N ALA A 124 -15.39 15.85 -14.46
CA ALA A 124 -16.23 15.73 -15.64
C ALA A 124 -17.55 15.01 -15.33
N ASP A 125 -17.50 13.91 -14.57
CA ASP A 125 -18.69 13.16 -14.16
C ASP A 125 -19.63 13.98 -13.26
N ILE A 126 -19.07 14.80 -12.36
CA ILE A 126 -19.86 15.70 -11.51
C ILE A 126 -20.54 16.80 -12.33
N GLN A 127 -19.88 17.30 -13.39
CA GLN A 127 -20.47 18.30 -14.28
C GLN A 127 -21.59 17.70 -15.13
N GLU A 128 -21.42 16.49 -15.67
CA GLU A 128 -22.48 15.84 -16.46
C GLU A 128 -23.74 15.53 -15.63
N VAL A 129 -23.57 15.12 -14.36
CA VAL A 129 -24.71 14.90 -13.45
C VAL A 129 -25.41 16.22 -13.11
N LYS A 130 -24.67 17.32 -12.98
CA LYS A 130 -25.23 18.64 -12.67
C LYS A 130 -26.03 19.22 -13.84
N ASP A 131 -25.53 19.06 -15.06
CA ASP A 131 -26.20 19.55 -16.28
C ASP A 131 -27.46 18.74 -16.63
N ARG A 132 -27.54 17.46 -16.22
CA ARG A 132 -28.78 16.65 -16.35
C ARG A 132 -29.82 16.91 -15.27
N ALA A 133 -29.45 17.60 -14.18
CA ALA A 133 -30.32 17.92 -13.06
C ALA A 133 -30.89 19.35 -13.10
N SER A 134 -30.48 20.18 -14.07
CA SER A 134 -31.01 21.51 -14.37
C SER A 134 -31.85 21.51 -15.64
#